data_AF-A0A1F6NJF1-F1
#
_entry.id   AF-A0A1F6NJF1-F1
#
_cell.length_a   1.000
_cell.length_b   1.000
_cell.length_c   1.000
_cell.angle_alpha   90.00
_cell.angle_beta   90.00
_cell.angle_gamma   90.00
#
_symmetry.space_group_name_H-M   'P 1'
#
loop_
_entity.id
_entity.type
_entity.pdbx_description
1 polymer ?
#
loop_
_entity_poly.entity_id
_entity_poly.type
_entity_poly.pdbx_seq_one_letter_code
_entity_poly.pdbx_strand_id
1 'polypeptide(L)'
;MKKSKILLILAGVVVVLVGIVFFIFSDKDKNEDNFTDSVNNLKQILGDQALAQKMRDTENSADAKKREVVGVQRGIVMSEIDYTHQAMLADVTGGKAGGIVNTAYDNRIYYLSASFAELPELKNGDFYEGWLVKQEPFSFVSVGKAEKLGGVYSNIYKSETDLMGYDFYVLTLEPDDGDPSSAVHVLEGYLMKK
;
A
#
# COMPACT_ATOMS: atom_id res chain seq x y z
N MET A 1 32.50 -60.09 28.84
CA MET A 1 31.14 -60.28 28.25
C MET A 1 30.46 -58.98 27.78
N LYS A 2 31.18 -57.94 27.30
CA LYS A 2 30.54 -56.70 26.77
C LYS A 2 30.89 -56.35 25.31
N LYS A 3 31.77 -57.08 24.63
CA LYS A 3 32.23 -56.76 23.26
C LYS A 3 31.38 -57.38 22.14
N SER A 4 30.57 -58.41 22.40
CA SER A 4 29.78 -59.09 21.35
C SER A 4 28.46 -58.41 20.98
N LYS A 5 27.88 -57.59 21.87
CA LYS A 5 26.61 -56.89 21.60
C LYS A 5 26.79 -55.65 20.70
N ILE A 6 27.95 -55.00 20.74
CA ILE A 6 28.26 -53.83 19.91
C ILE A 6 28.53 -54.24 18.44
N LEU A 7 29.11 -55.42 18.22
CA LEU A 7 29.41 -55.91 16.87
C LEU A 7 28.13 -56.25 16.07
N LEU A 8 27.09 -56.74 16.75
CA LEU A 8 25.79 -57.05 16.12
C LEU A 8 25.00 -55.80 15.72
N ILE A 9 25.10 -54.71 16.49
CA ILE A 9 24.41 -53.45 16.17
C ILE A 9 25.08 -52.74 14.98
N LEU A 10 26.41 -52.78 14.88
CA LEU A 10 27.12 -52.20 13.73
C LEU A 10 26.82 -52.95 12.42
N ALA A 11 26.72 -54.28 12.46
CA ALA A 11 26.40 -55.08 11.27
C ALA A 11 24.98 -54.77 10.73
N GLY A 12 24.01 -54.55 11.62
CA GLY A 12 22.64 -54.18 11.23
C GLY A 12 22.55 -52.82 10.55
N VAL A 13 23.29 -51.81 11.02
CA VAL A 13 23.29 -50.46 10.45
C VAL A 13 23.90 -50.43 9.05
N VAL A 14 24.95 -51.23 8.80
CA VAL A 14 25.60 -51.30 7.48
C VAL A 14 24.68 -51.91 6.43
N VAL A 15 23.88 -52.93 6.77
CA VAL A 15 22.93 -53.54 5.81
C VAL A 15 21.81 -52.57 5.42
N VAL A 16 21.31 -51.76 6.37
CA VAL A 16 20.28 -50.75 6.09
C VAL A 16 20.83 -49.63 5.19
N LEU A 17 22.06 -49.18 5.43
CA LEU A 17 22.68 -48.13 4.59
C LEU A 17 22.96 -48.62 3.16
N VAL A 18 23.41 -49.87 2.98
CA VAL A 18 23.60 -50.45 1.65
C VAL A 18 22.26 -50.61 0.92
N GLY A 19 21.19 -50.98 1.63
CA GLY A 19 19.84 -51.05 1.05
C GLY A 19 19.30 -49.69 0.59
N ILE A 20 19.51 -48.63 1.36
CA ILE A 20 19.08 -47.26 1.00
C ILE A 20 19.87 -46.74 -0.21
N VAL A 21 21.19 -46.97 -0.25
CA VAL A 21 22.02 -46.58 -1.39
C VAL A 21 21.61 -47.37 -2.64
N PHE A 22 21.36 -48.67 -2.52
CA PHE A 22 20.88 -49.49 -3.64
C PHE A 22 19.51 -49.04 -4.14
N PHE A 23 18.58 -48.67 -3.25
CA PHE A 23 17.26 -48.15 -3.63
C PHE A 23 17.34 -46.78 -4.33
N ILE A 24 18.25 -45.90 -3.92
CA ILE A 24 18.49 -44.61 -4.59
C ILE A 24 19.14 -44.80 -5.97
N PHE A 25 19.95 -45.85 -6.15
CA PHE A 25 20.63 -46.12 -7.41
C PHE A 25 19.89 -47.06 -8.37
N SER A 26 18.86 -47.79 -7.92
CA SER A 26 18.15 -48.75 -8.77
C SER A 26 17.09 -48.13 -9.69
N ASP A 27 16.85 -46.82 -9.63
CA ASP A 27 15.84 -46.11 -10.43
C ASP A 27 16.44 -45.17 -11.47
N LYS A 28 17.50 -45.64 -12.15
CA LYS A 28 18.11 -44.94 -13.29
C LYS A 28 18.24 -45.87 -14.48
N ASP A 29 17.12 -46.06 -15.16
CA ASP A 29 17.14 -46.24 -16.61
C ASP A 29 15.90 -45.56 -17.21
N LYS A 30 16.15 -44.71 -18.22
CA LYS A 30 15.26 -43.85 -19.03
C LYS A 30 15.19 -42.37 -18.64
N ASN A 31 16.18 -41.61 -19.09
CA ASN A 31 15.98 -40.33 -19.81
C ASN A 31 17.34 -39.67 -20.10
N GLU A 32 18.06 -40.20 -21.08
CA GLU A 32 18.99 -39.38 -21.86
C GLU A 32 18.20 -38.89 -23.07
N ASP A 33 17.69 -37.65 -23.00
CA ASP A 33 17.25 -36.81 -24.15
C ASP A 33 16.61 -35.47 -23.73
N ASN A 34 16.68 -35.02 -22.47
CA ASN A 34 15.97 -33.80 -22.02
C ASN A 34 16.84 -32.71 -21.35
N PHE A 35 18.16 -32.83 -21.34
CA PHE A 35 19.02 -31.84 -20.67
C PHE A 35 19.21 -30.57 -21.51
N THR A 36 19.38 -30.71 -22.82
CA THR A 36 19.56 -29.58 -23.75
C THR A 36 18.28 -28.75 -23.88
N ASP A 37 17.11 -29.39 -23.88
CA ASP A 37 15.82 -28.71 -23.92
C ASP A 37 15.50 -28.01 -22.59
N SER A 38 15.89 -28.59 -21.46
CA SER A 38 15.76 -27.94 -20.15
C SER A 38 16.63 -26.70 -20.03
N VAL A 39 17.86 -26.69 -20.59
CA VAL A 39 18.76 -25.52 -20.57
C VAL A 39 18.29 -24.41 -21.52
N ASN A 40 17.75 -24.76 -22.68
CA ASN A 40 17.20 -23.78 -23.62
C ASN A 40 15.91 -23.15 -23.09
N ASN A 41 15.01 -23.96 -22.50
CA ASN A 41 13.81 -23.45 -21.82
C ASN A 41 14.17 -22.58 -20.60
N LEU A 42 15.23 -22.91 -19.85
CA LEU A 42 15.66 -22.11 -18.71
C LEU A 42 16.24 -20.75 -19.14
N LYS A 43 17.03 -20.69 -20.22
CA LYS A 43 17.52 -19.41 -20.78
C LYS A 43 16.37 -18.55 -21.30
N GLN A 44 15.36 -19.16 -21.90
CA GLN A 44 14.16 -18.46 -22.37
C GLN A 44 13.34 -17.93 -21.19
N ILE A 45 13.11 -18.72 -20.14
CA ILE A 45 12.42 -18.30 -18.91
C ILE A 45 13.19 -17.18 -18.20
N LEU A 46 14.51 -17.25 -18.08
CA LEU A 46 15.32 -16.16 -17.50
C LEU A 46 15.29 -14.90 -18.36
N GLY A 47 15.29 -15.04 -19.68
CA GLY A 47 15.13 -13.92 -20.62
C GLY A 47 13.76 -13.26 -20.49
N ASP A 48 12.70 -14.05 -20.42
CA ASP A 48 11.33 -13.60 -20.27
C ASP A 48 11.06 -12.99 -18.89
N GLN A 49 11.66 -13.54 -17.82
CA GLN A 49 11.60 -12.97 -16.47
C GLN A 49 12.39 -11.66 -16.36
N ALA A 50 13.57 -11.57 -16.98
CA ALA A 50 14.35 -10.34 -17.01
C ALA A 50 13.65 -9.25 -17.85
N LEU A 51 13.02 -9.63 -18.97
CA LEU A 51 12.22 -8.73 -19.78
C LEU A 51 10.95 -8.28 -19.06
N ALA A 52 10.24 -9.20 -18.39
CA ALA A 52 9.06 -8.88 -17.59
C ALA A 52 9.40 -8.00 -16.38
N GLN A 53 10.55 -8.22 -15.73
CA GLN A 53 11.04 -7.35 -14.66
C GLN A 53 11.38 -5.96 -15.21
N LYS A 54 12.08 -5.89 -16.34
CA LYS A 54 12.43 -4.61 -16.99
C LYS A 54 11.20 -3.86 -17.50
N MET A 55 10.17 -4.57 -17.97
CA MET A 55 8.88 -3.99 -18.34
C MET A 55 8.12 -3.48 -17.12
N ARG A 56 8.08 -4.23 -16.01
CA ARG A 56 7.52 -3.75 -14.72
C ARG A 56 8.24 -2.53 -14.18
N ASP A 57 9.58 -2.52 -14.25
CA ASP A 57 10.39 -1.39 -13.77
C ASP A 57 10.19 -0.15 -14.65
N THR A 58 10.01 -0.34 -15.97
CA THR A 58 9.72 0.75 -16.92
C THR A 58 8.29 1.28 -16.74
N GLU A 59 7.32 0.40 -16.51
CA GLU A 59 5.92 0.76 -16.25
C GLU A 59 5.79 1.50 -14.91
N ASN A 60 6.40 1.00 -13.83
CA ASN A 60 6.44 1.67 -12.54
C ASN A 60 7.14 3.04 -12.59
N SER A 61 8.20 3.20 -13.39
CA SER A 61 8.90 4.48 -13.53
C SER A 61 8.12 5.51 -14.33
N ALA A 62 7.47 5.10 -15.42
CA ALA A 62 6.66 6.00 -16.24
C ALA A 62 5.38 6.43 -15.50
N ASP A 63 4.74 5.52 -14.78
CA ASP A 63 3.53 5.80 -14.03
C ASP A 63 3.81 6.64 -12.78
N ALA A 64 4.91 6.39 -12.06
CA ALA A 64 5.36 7.24 -10.95
C ALA A 64 5.66 8.67 -11.42
N LYS A 65 6.38 8.84 -12.53
CA LYS A 65 6.72 10.16 -13.09
C LYS A 65 5.49 10.91 -13.59
N LYS A 66 4.51 10.20 -14.18
CA LYS A 66 3.25 10.80 -14.62
C LYS A 66 2.38 11.23 -13.43
N ARG A 67 2.31 10.43 -12.36
CA ARG A 67 1.61 10.80 -11.11
C ARG A 67 2.26 12.00 -10.43
N GLU A 68 3.58 12.07 -10.43
CA GLU A 68 4.32 13.22 -9.91
C GLU A 68 4.00 14.51 -10.67
N VAL A 69 4.03 14.49 -12.01
CA VAL A 69 3.69 15.67 -12.82
C VAL A 69 2.24 16.12 -12.64
N VAL A 70 1.29 15.18 -12.55
CA VAL A 70 -0.13 15.50 -12.28
C VAL A 70 -0.32 16.06 -10.87
N GLY A 71 0.40 15.52 -9.87
CA GLY A 71 0.41 16.04 -8.49
C GLY A 71 0.95 17.45 -8.41
N VAL A 72 2.04 17.76 -9.13
CA VAL A 72 2.62 19.10 -9.23
C VAL A 72 1.64 20.07 -9.90
N GLN A 73 1.00 19.68 -11.00
CA GLN A 73 0.02 20.54 -11.68
C GLN A 73 -1.21 20.81 -10.78
N ARG A 74 -1.72 19.81 -10.06
CA ARG A 74 -2.81 19.98 -9.08
C ARG A 74 -2.41 20.90 -7.93
N GLY A 75 -1.21 20.72 -7.38
CA GLY A 75 -0.68 21.56 -6.29
C GLY A 75 -0.50 23.02 -6.70
N ILE A 76 -0.03 23.28 -7.92
CA ILE A 76 0.12 24.64 -8.46
C ILE A 76 -1.24 25.33 -8.58
N VAL A 77 -2.25 24.66 -9.16
CA VAL A 77 -3.60 25.24 -9.31
C VAL A 77 -4.25 25.53 -7.95
N MET A 78 -3.98 24.72 -6.93
CA MET A 78 -4.49 24.95 -5.57
C MET A 78 -3.80 26.12 -4.86
N SER A 79 -2.55 26.43 -5.20
CA SER A 79 -1.79 27.51 -4.56
C SER A 79 -2.31 28.92 -4.85
N GLU A 80 -3.09 29.08 -5.93
CA GLU A 80 -3.68 30.36 -6.33
C GLU A 80 -5.07 30.62 -5.71
N ILE A 81 -5.63 29.63 -5.02
CA ILE A 81 -6.96 29.74 -4.40
C ILE A 81 -6.85 30.54 -3.09
N ASP A 82 -7.67 31.58 -2.98
CA ASP A 82 -7.85 32.32 -1.72
C ASP A 82 -8.77 31.54 -0.77
N TYR A 83 -8.17 30.67 0.04
CA TYR A 83 -8.90 29.86 1.01
C TYR A 83 -9.49 30.69 2.14
N THR A 84 -10.80 30.61 2.32
CA THR A 84 -11.55 31.41 3.31
C THR A 84 -11.72 30.72 4.66
N HIS A 85 -11.56 29.40 4.73
CA HIS A 85 -11.69 28.62 5.96
C HIS A 85 -10.49 27.69 6.17
N GLN A 86 -10.25 27.35 7.43
CA GLN A 86 -9.17 26.45 7.86
C GLN A 86 -9.54 25.63 9.09
N ALA A 87 -9.06 24.39 9.11
CA ALA A 87 -9.02 23.57 10.30
C ALA A 87 -7.56 23.19 10.62
N MET A 88 -7.19 23.28 11.89
CA MET A 88 -6.04 22.53 12.42
C MET A 88 -6.58 21.19 12.93
N LEU A 89 -6.01 20.09 12.43
CA LEU A 89 -6.45 18.75 12.79
C LEU A 89 -5.58 18.17 13.91
N ALA A 90 -6.22 17.62 14.92
CA ALA A 90 -5.57 16.95 16.04
C ALA A 90 -5.67 15.43 15.92
N ASP A 91 -4.62 14.74 16.36
CA ASP A 91 -4.62 13.29 16.56
C ASP A 91 -5.66 12.90 17.61
N VAL A 92 -6.54 11.95 17.26
CA VAL A 92 -7.55 11.37 18.17
C VAL A 92 -7.25 9.93 18.56
N THR A 93 -6.10 9.39 18.14
CA THR A 93 -5.60 8.05 18.43
C THR A 93 -4.65 8.00 19.63
N GLY A 94 -4.20 9.17 20.10
CA GLY A 94 -3.16 9.33 21.12
C GLY A 94 -1.73 9.36 20.56
N GLY A 95 -1.59 9.49 19.24
CA GLY A 95 -0.33 9.65 18.54
C GLY A 95 0.17 11.10 18.49
N LYS A 96 0.92 11.42 17.43
CA LYS A 96 1.48 12.76 17.17
C LYS A 96 1.04 13.31 15.82
N ALA A 97 0.09 12.64 15.16
CA ALA A 97 -0.35 13.06 13.86
C ALA A 97 -0.96 14.47 13.91
N GLY A 98 -0.88 15.18 12.80
CA GLY A 98 -1.50 16.48 12.67
C GLY A 98 -1.81 16.80 11.23
N GLY A 99 -2.66 17.78 11.03
CA GLY A 99 -2.99 18.23 9.68
C GLY A 99 -3.49 19.65 9.63
N ILE A 100 -3.50 20.20 8.42
CA ILE A 100 -4.14 21.47 8.11
C ILE A 100 -5.05 21.23 6.92
N VAL A 101 -6.29 21.70 7.03
CA VAL A 101 -7.27 21.69 5.95
C VAL A 101 -7.60 23.14 5.62
N ASN A 102 -7.62 23.48 4.33
CA ASN A 102 -8.07 24.77 3.85
C ASN A 102 -9.21 24.56 2.86
N THR A 103 -10.26 25.39 2.96
CA THR A 103 -11.42 25.32 2.07
C THR A 103 -11.85 26.69 1.58
N ALA A 104 -12.45 26.71 0.39
CA ALA A 104 -13.05 27.89 -0.21
C ALA A 104 -14.20 27.46 -1.14
N TYR A 105 -15.15 28.36 -1.34
CA TYR A 105 -16.13 28.27 -2.40
C TYR A 105 -16.04 29.54 -3.23
N ASP A 106 -15.51 29.42 -4.44
CA ASP A 106 -15.33 30.53 -5.36
C ASP A 106 -15.75 30.12 -6.77
N ASN A 107 -16.33 31.05 -7.52
CA ASN A 107 -16.79 30.80 -8.89
C ASN A 107 -17.65 29.53 -9.05
N ARG A 108 -18.47 29.22 -8.04
CA ARG A 108 -19.34 28.03 -7.93
C ARG A 108 -18.59 26.70 -7.80
N ILE A 109 -17.32 26.75 -7.44
CA ILE A 109 -16.49 25.58 -7.21
C ILE A 109 -16.04 25.60 -5.74
N TYR A 110 -16.34 24.51 -5.05
CA TYR A 110 -15.76 24.19 -3.75
C TYR A 110 -14.36 23.63 -3.96
N TYR A 111 -13.43 24.11 -3.17
CA TYR A 111 -12.03 23.74 -3.17
C TYR A 111 -11.63 23.28 -1.77
N LEU A 112 -10.92 22.16 -1.69
CA LEU A 112 -10.33 21.67 -0.45
C LEU A 112 -8.89 21.22 -0.72
N SER A 113 -7.98 21.68 0.15
CA SER A 113 -6.62 21.17 0.25
C SER A 113 -6.33 20.82 1.70
N ALA A 114 -6.05 19.54 1.95
CA ALA A 114 -5.59 19.04 3.22
C ALA A 114 -4.18 18.46 3.10
N SER A 115 -3.36 18.65 4.12
CA SER A 115 -2.01 18.10 4.21
C SER A 115 -1.77 17.58 5.62
N PHE A 116 -1.14 16.41 5.72
CA PHE A 116 -0.99 15.68 6.98
C PHE A 116 0.46 15.35 7.29
N ALA A 117 0.80 15.37 8.58
CA ALA A 117 2.14 15.06 9.09
C ALA A 117 2.05 14.01 10.20
N GLU A 118 3.14 13.26 10.37
CA GLU A 118 3.28 12.27 11.45
C GLU A 118 2.14 11.24 11.51
N LEU A 119 1.53 10.95 10.37
CA LEU A 119 0.53 9.88 10.26
C LEU A 119 1.18 8.52 10.60
N PRO A 120 0.43 7.60 11.24
CA PRO A 120 0.88 6.22 11.42
C PRO A 120 1.35 5.56 10.11
N GLU A 121 2.21 4.54 10.22
CA GLU A 121 2.55 3.75 9.04
C GLU A 121 1.37 2.86 8.64
N LEU A 122 1.00 2.93 7.36
CA LEU A 122 -0.02 2.05 6.76
C LEU A 122 0.46 0.60 6.76
N LYS A 123 -0.46 -0.33 7.02
CA LYS A 123 -0.21 -1.78 6.99
C LYS A 123 -1.15 -2.42 5.98
N ASN A 124 -0.78 -3.59 5.46
CA ASN A 124 -1.70 -4.50 4.76
C ASN A 124 -2.60 -3.90 3.66
N GLY A 125 -2.17 -2.84 2.97
CA GLY A 125 -2.98 -2.20 1.93
C GLY A 125 -3.95 -1.13 2.44
N ASP A 126 -4.02 -0.90 3.75
CA ASP A 126 -4.80 0.17 4.37
C ASP A 126 -4.49 1.52 3.71
N PHE A 127 -5.45 2.43 3.76
CA PHE A 127 -5.31 3.77 3.20
C PHE A 127 -5.98 4.82 4.07
N TYR A 128 -5.58 6.07 3.88
CA TYR A 128 -6.25 7.19 4.53
C TYR A 128 -7.37 7.71 3.65
N GLU A 129 -8.51 8.05 4.24
CA GLU A 129 -9.63 8.69 3.55
C GLU A 129 -10.09 9.95 4.29
N GLY A 130 -10.31 11.02 3.52
CA GLY A 130 -10.78 12.28 4.06
C GLY A 130 -12.30 12.40 3.97
N TRP A 131 -12.91 13.00 4.99
CA TRP A 131 -14.35 13.20 5.09
C TRP A 131 -14.67 14.62 5.51
N LEU A 132 -15.62 15.23 4.79
CA LEU A 132 -16.31 16.43 5.25
C LEU A 132 -17.59 16.02 5.96
N VAL A 133 -17.83 16.57 7.13
CA VAL A 133 -18.95 16.22 8.01
C VAL A 133 -19.71 17.50 8.35
N LYS A 134 -21.03 17.39 8.31
CA LYS A 134 -21.99 18.39 8.78
C LYS A 134 -22.80 17.77 9.90
N GLN A 135 -22.87 18.43 11.04
CA GLN A 135 -23.54 17.88 12.22
C GLN A 135 -25.06 17.94 12.13
N GLU A 136 -25.64 19.06 11.65
CA GLU A 136 -27.09 19.24 11.59
C GLU A 136 -27.61 19.79 10.24
N PRO A 137 -28.45 19.03 9.49
CA PRO A 137 -28.70 17.60 9.69
C PRO A 137 -27.41 16.79 9.44
N PHE A 138 -27.26 15.70 10.19
CA PHE A 138 -26.07 14.85 10.09
C PHE A 138 -25.91 14.34 8.66
N SER A 139 -24.78 14.68 8.04
CA SER A 139 -24.41 14.21 6.72
C SER A 139 -22.90 14.28 6.56
N PHE A 140 -22.36 13.45 5.66
CA PHE A 140 -20.94 13.45 5.36
C PHE A 140 -20.70 13.22 3.87
N VAL A 141 -19.53 13.65 3.39
CA VAL A 141 -19.07 13.52 2.02
C VAL A 141 -17.63 13.04 2.06
N SER A 142 -17.34 11.92 1.39
CA SER A 142 -15.96 11.51 1.13
C SER A 142 -15.30 12.51 0.19
N VAL A 143 -14.10 12.95 0.54
CA VAL A 143 -13.21 13.71 -0.34
C VAL A 143 -12.13 12.84 -0.97
N GLY A 144 -12.26 11.52 -0.82
CA GLY A 144 -11.43 10.49 -1.43
C GLY A 144 -10.20 10.08 -0.61
N LYS A 145 -9.49 9.08 -1.15
CA LYS A 145 -8.24 8.57 -0.56
C LYS A 145 -7.17 9.66 -0.55
N ALA A 146 -6.43 9.79 0.56
CA ALA A 146 -5.30 10.69 0.64
C ALA A 146 -4.15 10.16 -0.23
N GLU A 147 -3.62 11.03 -1.09
CA GLU A 147 -2.51 10.71 -1.99
C GLU A 147 -1.21 11.29 -1.45
N LYS A 148 -0.09 10.59 -1.69
CA LYS A 148 1.23 11.09 -1.29
C LYS A 148 1.76 12.04 -2.36
N LEU A 149 1.75 13.33 -2.07
CA LEU A 149 2.25 14.39 -2.95
C LEU A 149 3.53 14.97 -2.34
N GLY A 150 4.66 14.88 -3.05
CA GLY A 150 5.94 15.39 -2.53
C GLY A 150 6.37 14.75 -1.20
N GLY A 151 5.97 13.51 -0.94
CA GLY A 151 6.26 12.79 0.31
C GLY A 151 5.27 13.02 1.45
N VAL A 152 4.29 13.90 1.28
CA VAL A 152 3.28 14.27 2.29
C VAL A 152 1.92 13.73 1.85
N TYR A 153 1.18 13.10 2.76
CA TYR A 153 -0.19 12.69 2.46
C TYR A 153 -1.09 13.93 2.37
N SER A 154 -1.92 13.99 1.33
CA SER A 154 -2.78 15.13 1.04
C SER A 154 -4.12 14.70 0.47
N ASN A 155 -5.18 15.43 0.79
CA ASN A 155 -6.44 15.38 0.05
C ASN A 155 -6.60 16.66 -0.76
N ILE A 156 -6.77 16.50 -2.07
CA ILE A 156 -7.06 17.59 -3.00
C ILE A 156 -8.41 17.31 -3.62
N TYR A 157 -9.40 18.14 -3.34
CA TYR A 157 -10.78 17.91 -3.73
C TYR A 157 -11.42 19.17 -4.33
N LYS A 158 -12.27 18.95 -5.33
CA LYS A 158 -13.08 19.99 -5.95
C LYS A 158 -14.50 19.49 -6.21
N SER A 159 -15.48 20.36 -6.08
CA SER A 159 -16.88 20.06 -6.36
C SER A 159 -17.63 21.29 -6.86
N GLU A 160 -18.66 21.11 -7.68
CA GLU A 160 -19.57 22.21 -8.06
C GLU A 160 -20.64 22.45 -6.98
N THR A 161 -20.80 21.50 -6.06
CA THR A 161 -21.67 21.63 -4.89
C THR A 161 -21.01 22.54 -3.86
N ASP A 162 -21.77 23.49 -3.32
CA ASP A 162 -21.37 24.25 -2.14
C ASP A 162 -21.36 23.35 -0.91
N LEU A 163 -20.15 23.05 -0.40
CA LEU A 163 -19.93 22.25 0.80
C LEU A 163 -19.47 23.11 1.99
N MET A 164 -19.59 24.43 1.95
CA MET A 164 -19.15 25.32 3.05
C MET A 164 -19.92 25.08 4.35
N GLY A 165 -21.09 24.43 4.30
CA GLY A 165 -21.84 24.00 5.48
C GLY A 165 -21.36 22.68 6.12
N TYR A 166 -20.33 22.04 5.58
CA TYR A 166 -19.65 20.90 6.21
C TYR A 166 -18.43 21.43 6.95
N ASP A 167 -18.61 21.71 8.23
CA ASP A 167 -17.71 22.46 9.08
C ASP A 167 -16.77 21.57 9.92
N PHE A 168 -16.81 20.26 9.73
CA PHE A 168 -15.94 19.32 10.42
C PHE A 168 -15.22 18.42 9.42
N TYR A 169 -13.92 18.24 9.62
CA TYR A 169 -13.09 17.37 8.80
C TYR A 169 -12.58 16.19 9.62
N VAL A 170 -12.66 14.99 9.04
CA VAL A 170 -12.14 13.75 9.61
C VAL A 170 -11.21 13.09 8.61
N LEU A 171 -10.05 12.63 9.08
CA LEU A 171 -9.21 11.68 8.36
C LEU A 171 -9.37 10.32 9.02
N THR A 172 -9.74 9.30 8.26
CA THR A 172 -9.83 7.91 8.73
C THR A 172 -8.72 7.05 8.16
N LEU A 173 -8.37 5.98 8.88
CA LEU A 173 -7.62 4.83 8.38
C LEU A 173 -8.62 3.74 8.01
N GLU A 174 -8.66 3.40 6.73
CA GLU A 174 -9.58 2.43 6.15
C GLU A 174 -8.83 1.15 5.75
N PRO A 175 -9.33 -0.04 6.12
CA PRO A 175 -8.79 -1.28 5.59
C PRO A 175 -9.16 -1.45 4.10
N ASP A 176 -8.27 -2.10 3.33
CA ASP A 176 -8.55 -2.49 1.95
C ASP A 176 -9.04 -3.95 1.88
N ASP A 177 -10.00 -4.30 2.73
CA ASP A 177 -10.53 -5.66 2.88
C ASP A 177 -11.97 -5.83 2.35
N GLY A 178 -12.57 -4.74 1.86
CA GLY A 178 -13.94 -4.72 1.34
C GLY A 178 -15.02 -4.66 2.43
N ASP A 179 -14.66 -4.50 3.71
CA ASP A 179 -15.58 -4.25 4.81
C ASP A 179 -15.65 -2.74 5.13
N PRO A 180 -16.74 -2.04 4.77
CA PRO A 180 -16.87 -0.59 4.98
C PRO A 180 -17.10 -0.19 6.44
N SER A 181 -17.19 -1.14 7.39
CA SER A 181 -17.57 -0.86 8.78
C SER A 181 -16.41 -0.60 9.76
N SER A 182 -15.15 -0.74 9.32
CA SER A 182 -13.98 -0.76 10.22
C SER A 182 -13.08 0.48 10.18
N ALA A 183 -13.61 1.62 9.71
CA ALA A 183 -12.88 2.88 9.67
C ALA A 183 -12.44 3.34 11.08
N VAL A 184 -11.16 3.70 11.24
CA VAL A 184 -10.64 4.30 12.47
C VAL A 184 -10.39 5.78 12.24
N HIS A 185 -10.95 6.66 13.08
CA HIS A 185 -10.65 8.08 13.03
C HIS A 185 -9.20 8.33 13.49
N VAL A 186 -8.45 9.12 12.71
CA VAL A 186 -7.05 9.43 12.97
C VAL A 186 -6.86 10.90 13.31
N LEU A 187 -7.42 11.78 12.48
CA LEU A 187 -7.35 13.22 12.65
C LEU A 187 -8.75 13.83 12.60
N GLU A 188 -8.98 14.84 13.44
CA GLU A 188 -10.26 15.56 13.48
C GLU A 188 -10.03 17.06 13.69
N GLY A 189 -10.91 17.89 13.13
CA GLY A 189 -10.89 19.33 13.38
C GLY A 189 -12.03 20.10 12.73
N TYR A 190 -12.40 21.23 13.34
CA TYR A 190 -13.43 22.14 12.84
C TYR A 190 -12.85 23.18 11.88
N LEU A 191 -13.53 23.36 10.75
CA LEU A 191 -13.26 24.40 9.77
C LEU A 191 -13.80 25.74 10.28
N MET A 192 -12.88 26.65 10.55
CA MET A 192 -13.17 28.01 11.00
C MET A 192 -12.86 29.00 9.90
N LYS A 193 -13.65 30.06 9.78
CA LYS A 193 -13.32 31.17 8.88
C LYS A 193 -11.99 31.81 9.31
N LYS A 194 -11.11 32.07 8.34
CA LYS A 194 -9.84 32.77 8.55
C LYS A 194 -10.03 34.27 8.79
#